data_AF-A0A3M5JHE2-F1
#
_entry.id   AF-A0A3M5JHE2-F1
#
_cell.length_a   1.000
_cell.length_b   1.000
_cell.length_c   1.000
_cell.angle_alpha   90.00
_cell.angle_beta   90.00
_cell.angle_gamma   90.00
#
_symmetry.space_group_name_H-M   'P 1'
#
loop_
_entity.id
_entity.type
_entity.pdbx_description
1 polymer ?
#
loop_
_entity_poly.entity_id
_entity_poly.type
_entity_poly.pdbx_seq_one_letter_code
_entity_poly.pdbx_strand_id
1 'polypeptide(L)'
;MVQTREAEQVATAISQMAATVNEVSGYAAQAADAARLADSEVATGNRLVEGTTTAIEQLAATLTETTNTVEQVSRHSEQIETVIEVINSIASQTNLLALNAAIEAARAGEHGRGFAVVADEVRSLANRTQLSTQEIQNMISTLQGGTETAAQNMRDSCELVNRAVEQTRNAQSALSRINQEVSAINHMNAQIASASVQQSSVAEDVAMNITSIHDSTLKSANGSQQVATASEELAQLADRLTRKVAFFKAG
;
A
#
# COMPACT_ATOMS: atom_id res chain seq x y z
N MET A 1 -31.68 33.15 -47.87
CA MET A 1 -31.53 33.66 -46.49
C MET A 1 -31.55 32.55 -45.44
N VAL A 2 -32.53 31.63 -45.45
CA VAL A 2 -32.59 30.54 -44.43
C VAL A 2 -31.34 29.62 -44.46
N GLN A 3 -30.91 29.16 -45.63
CA GLN A 3 -29.73 28.29 -45.79
C GLN A 3 -28.39 28.97 -45.40
N THR A 4 -28.28 30.30 -45.57
CA THR A 4 -27.09 31.07 -45.17
C THR A 4 -26.95 31.09 -43.65
N ARG A 5 -28.08 31.28 -42.94
CA ARG A 5 -28.11 31.27 -41.47
C ARG A 5 -27.80 29.90 -40.88
N GLU A 6 -28.21 28.83 -41.53
CA GLU A 6 -27.88 27.45 -41.13
C GLU A 6 -26.36 27.20 -41.24
N ALA A 7 -25.72 27.66 -42.32
CA ALA A 7 -24.26 27.53 -42.47
C ALA A 7 -23.48 28.30 -41.38
N GLU A 8 -23.90 29.51 -41.02
CA GLU A 8 -23.30 30.29 -39.93
C GLU A 8 -23.47 29.62 -38.56
N GLN A 9 -24.63 29.02 -38.30
CA GLN A 9 -24.87 28.26 -37.07
C GLN A 9 -23.98 27.02 -36.98
N VAL A 10 -23.82 26.28 -38.08
CA VAL A 10 -22.94 25.10 -38.11
C VAL A 10 -21.47 25.51 -37.96
N ALA A 11 -21.03 26.60 -38.61
CA ALA A 11 -19.67 27.12 -38.44
C ALA A 11 -19.37 27.49 -36.98
N THR A 12 -20.33 28.12 -36.29
CA THR A 12 -20.22 28.45 -34.86
C THR A 12 -20.10 27.18 -34.01
N ALA A 13 -20.95 26.17 -34.27
CA ALA A 13 -20.91 24.90 -33.56
C ALA A 13 -19.57 24.16 -33.76
N ILE A 14 -19.00 24.21 -34.96
CA ILE A 14 -17.68 23.62 -35.25
C ILE A 14 -16.57 24.37 -34.52
N SER A 15 -16.62 25.70 -34.47
CA SER A 15 -15.64 26.47 -33.70
C SER A 15 -15.71 26.17 -32.21
N GLN A 16 -16.91 25.98 -31.66
CA GLN A 16 -17.09 25.53 -30.28
C GLN A 16 -16.57 24.10 -30.07
N MET A 17 -16.82 23.20 -31.02
CA MET A 17 -16.29 21.83 -31.00
C MET A 17 -14.75 21.80 -31.03
N ALA A 18 -14.10 22.63 -31.85
CA ALA A 18 -12.64 22.73 -31.87
C ALA A 18 -12.08 23.24 -30.53
N ALA A 19 -12.77 24.17 -29.86
CA ALA A 19 -12.39 24.65 -28.54
C ALA A 19 -12.51 23.54 -27.48
N THR A 20 -13.61 22.78 -27.47
CA THR A 20 -13.80 21.69 -26.50
C THR A 20 -12.82 20.54 -26.74
N VAL A 21 -12.49 20.22 -28.00
CA VAL A 21 -11.48 19.22 -28.33
C VAL A 21 -10.10 19.60 -27.77
N ASN A 22 -9.71 20.87 -27.89
CA ASN A 22 -8.47 21.38 -27.29
C ASN A 22 -8.50 21.27 -25.75
N GLU A 23 -9.64 21.58 -25.14
CA GLU A 23 -9.81 21.45 -23.69
C GLU A 23 -9.68 19.99 -23.23
N VAL A 24 -10.31 19.04 -23.93
CA VAL A 24 -10.21 17.60 -23.67
C VAL A 24 -8.77 17.11 -23.80
N SER A 25 -8.02 17.57 -24.82
CA SER A 25 -6.60 17.25 -24.94
C SER A 25 -5.78 17.79 -23.76
N GLY A 26 -6.12 18.98 -23.27
CA GLY A 26 -5.51 19.57 -22.07
C GLY A 26 -5.78 18.74 -20.82
N TYR A 27 -7.02 18.31 -20.61
CA TYR A 27 -7.38 17.42 -19.49
C TYR A 27 -6.68 16.06 -19.57
N ALA A 28 -6.58 15.47 -20.77
CA ALA A 28 -5.86 14.22 -20.97
C ALA A 28 -4.37 14.35 -20.61
N ALA A 29 -3.73 15.45 -20.99
CA ALA A 29 -2.35 15.73 -20.62
C ALA A 29 -2.17 15.88 -19.09
N GLN A 30 -3.04 16.66 -18.43
CA GLN A 30 -3.02 16.82 -16.98
C GLN A 30 -3.25 15.48 -16.24
N ALA A 31 -4.18 14.66 -16.73
CA ALA A 31 -4.45 13.34 -16.17
C ALA A 31 -3.26 12.39 -16.37
N ALA A 32 -2.53 12.47 -17.49
CA ALA A 32 -1.31 11.70 -17.70
C ALA A 32 -0.20 12.14 -16.74
N ASP A 33 -0.07 13.44 -16.48
CA ASP A 33 0.89 13.95 -15.50
C ASP A 33 0.58 13.45 -14.09
N ALA A 34 -0.70 13.50 -13.69
CA ALA A 34 -1.15 12.97 -12.41
C ALA A 34 -0.92 11.46 -12.29
N ALA A 35 -1.17 10.69 -13.35
CA ALA A 35 -0.90 9.26 -13.38
C ALA A 35 0.60 8.95 -13.31
N ARG A 36 1.48 9.72 -13.97
CA ARG A 36 2.95 9.56 -13.81
C ARG A 36 3.42 9.86 -12.38
N LEU A 37 2.84 10.88 -11.73
CA LEU A 37 3.14 11.15 -10.33
C LEU A 37 2.70 9.98 -9.43
N ALA A 38 1.49 9.47 -9.64
CA ALA A 38 0.97 8.31 -8.92
C ALA A 38 1.86 7.06 -9.11
N ASP A 39 2.38 6.82 -10.32
CA ASP A 39 3.30 5.71 -10.59
C ASP A 39 4.59 5.83 -9.76
N SER A 40 5.16 7.04 -9.67
CA SER A 40 6.33 7.33 -8.82
C SER A 40 6.05 7.11 -7.33
N GLU A 41 4.87 7.51 -6.85
CA GLU A 41 4.44 7.29 -5.47
C GLU A 41 4.26 5.80 -5.17
N VAL A 42 3.67 5.03 -6.10
CA VAL A 42 3.52 3.57 -5.97
C VAL A 42 4.89 2.88 -5.96
N ALA A 43 5.82 3.30 -6.82
CA ALA A 43 7.18 2.78 -6.84
C ALA A 43 7.92 3.06 -5.51
N THR A 44 7.70 4.24 -4.92
CA THR A 44 8.24 4.58 -3.60
C THR A 44 7.59 3.76 -2.49
N GLY A 45 6.27 3.58 -2.54
CA GLY A 45 5.53 2.71 -1.62
C GLY A 45 6.03 1.26 -1.67
N ASN A 46 6.27 0.71 -2.87
CA ASN A 46 6.83 -0.64 -3.03
C ASN A 46 8.19 -0.79 -2.35
N ARG A 47 9.11 0.17 -2.52
CA ARG A 47 10.42 0.15 -1.85
C ARG A 47 10.29 0.22 -0.32
N LEU A 48 9.34 1.01 0.19
CA LEU A 48 9.10 1.10 1.64
C LEU A 48 8.56 -0.21 2.21
N VAL A 49 7.63 -0.85 1.49
CA VAL A 49 7.06 -2.16 1.84
C VAL A 49 8.13 -3.26 1.77
N GLU A 50 9.01 -3.23 0.78
CA GLU A 50 10.14 -4.14 0.68
C GLU A 50 11.10 -3.99 1.86
N GLY A 51 11.51 -2.75 2.18
CA GLY A 51 12.33 -2.49 3.36
C GLY A 51 11.68 -2.91 4.67
N THR A 52 10.35 -2.75 4.78
CA THR A 52 9.58 -3.24 5.93
C THR A 52 9.58 -4.77 6.01
N THR A 53 9.45 -5.46 4.88
CA THR A 53 9.56 -6.93 4.81
C THR A 53 10.91 -7.39 5.34
N THR A 54 12.01 -6.80 4.86
CA THR A 54 13.36 -7.15 5.32
C THR A 54 13.54 -6.91 6.83
N ALA A 55 13.04 -5.79 7.35
CA ALA A 55 13.11 -5.51 8.79
C ALA A 55 12.33 -6.54 9.62
N ILE A 56 11.16 -6.97 9.15
CA ILE A 56 10.35 -8.00 9.81
C ILE A 56 11.04 -9.36 9.78
N GLU A 57 11.68 -9.73 8.67
CA GLU A 57 12.45 -10.98 8.55
C GLU A 57 13.66 -11.00 9.50
N GLN A 58 14.37 -9.86 9.63
CA GLN A 58 15.44 -9.72 10.61
C GLN A 58 14.93 -9.81 12.05
N LEU A 59 13.76 -9.24 12.33
CA LEU A 59 13.11 -9.35 13.64
C LEU A 59 12.74 -10.81 13.95
N ALA A 60 12.21 -11.55 12.97
CA ALA A 60 11.90 -12.98 13.10
C ALA A 60 13.14 -13.80 13.48
N ALA A 61 14.27 -13.54 12.82
CA ALA A 61 15.53 -14.21 13.10
C ALA A 61 16.03 -13.88 14.52
N THR A 62 15.97 -12.61 14.92
CA THR A 62 16.38 -12.16 16.26
C THR A 62 15.53 -12.77 17.38
N LEU A 63 14.22 -12.88 17.17
CA LEU A 63 13.30 -13.55 18.10
C LEU A 63 13.59 -15.04 18.19
N THR A 64 13.93 -15.70 17.08
CA THR A 64 14.30 -17.11 17.09
C THR A 64 15.58 -17.33 17.91
N GLU A 65 16.61 -16.51 17.68
CA GLU A 65 17.86 -16.57 18.45
C GLU A 65 17.64 -16.33 19.94
N THR A 66 16.88 -15.29 20.27
CA THR A 66 16.61 -14.94 21.67
C THR A 66 15.78 -16.04 22.37
N THR A 67 14.92 -16.76 21.62
CA THR A 67 14.12 -17.88 22.16
C THR A 67 15.05 -19.01 22.57
N ASN A 68 16.02 -19.35 21.71
CA ASN A 68 17.04 -20.34 22.02
C ASN A 68 17.87 -19.95 23.25
N THR A 69 18.22 -18.66 23.41
CA THR A 69 18.94 -18.18 24.60
C THR A 69 18.10 -18.36 25.87
N VAL A 70 16.80 -18.03 25.83
CA VAL A 70 15.91 -18.22 27.00
C VAL A 70 15.78 -19.70 27.35
N GLU A 71 15.64 -20.59 26.37
CA GLU A 71 15.61 -22.04 26.58
C GLU A 71 16.92 -22.56 27.20
N GLN A 72 18.07 -22.01 26.81
CA GLN A 72 19.36 -22.34 27.43
C GLN A 72 19.41 -21.92 28.90
N VAL A 73 18.92 -20.72 29.25
CA VAL A 73 18.86 -20.26 30.65
C VAL A 73 17.94 -21.16 31.48
N SER A 74 16.80 -21.57 30.92
CA SER A 74 15.89 -22.53 31.57
C SER A 74 16.60 -23.86 31.86
N ARG A 75 17.31 -24.44 30.88
CA ARG A 75 18.08 -25.68 31.05
C ARG A 75 19.21 -25.54 32.06
N HIS A 76 19.93 -24.42 32.06
CA HIS A 76 20.97 -24.17 33.06
C HIS A 76 20.40 -24.03 34.47
N SER A 77 19.19 -23.47 34.60
CA SER A 77 18.50 -23.37 35.90
C SER A 77 18.14 -24.74 36.46
N GLU A 78 17.64 -25.68 35.63
CA GLU A 78 17.41 -27.08 36.01
C GLU A 78 18.70 -27.79 36.46
N GLN A 79 19.82 -27.54 35.78
CA GLN A 79 21.11 -28.09 36.17
C GLN A 79 21.56 -27.56 37.53
N ILE A 80 21.37 -26.26 37.80
CA ILE A 80 21.70 -25.66 39.10
C ILE A 80 20.82 -26.25 40.20
N GLU A 81 19.53 -26.47 39.94
CA GLU A 81 18.60 -27.10 40.89
C GLU A 81 19.10 -28.48 41.33
N THR A 82 19.55 -29.31 40.37
CA THR A 82 20.14 -30.63 40.65
C THR A 82 21.38 -30.52 41.56
N VAL A 83 22.23 -29.51 41.34
CA VAL A 83 23.42 -29.27 42.19
C VAL A 83 23.02 -28.83 43.59
N ILE A 84 22.00 -27.99 43.72
CA ILE A 84 21.49 -27.53 45.02
C ILE A 84 20.88 -28.67 45.83
N GLU A 85 20.18 -29.62 45.18
CA GLU A 85 19.70 -30.83 45.84
C GLU A 85 20.85 -31.66 46.45
N VAL A 86 21.97 -31.80 45.72
CA VAL A 86 23.17 -32.49 46.22
C VAL A 86 23.77 -31.75 47.41
N ILE A 87 23.90 -30.42 47.35
CA ILE A 87 24.44 -29.62 48.46
C ILE A 87 23.54 -29.73 49.70
N ASN A 88 22.21 -29.68 49.52
CA ASN A 88 21.26 -29.81 50.63
C ASN A 88 21.34 -31.20 51.27
N SER A 89 21.50 -32.26 50.45
CA SER A 89 21.76 -33.63 50.92
C SER A 89 23.06 -33.73 51.73
N ILE A 90 24.15 -33.13 51.25
CA ILE A 90 25.44 -33.09 51.96
C ILE A 90 25.31 -32.33 53.29
N ALA A 91 24.64 -31.18 53.29
CA ALA A 91 24.42 -30.39 54.50
C ALA A 91 23.58 -31.14 55.54
N SER A 92 22.54 -31.86 55.08
CA SER A 92 21.72 -32.74 55.94
C SER A 92 22.54 -33.89 56.55
N GLN A 93 23.36 -34.57 55.75
CA GLN A 93 24.27 -35.61 56.25
C GLN A 93 25.30 -35.04 57.24
N THR A 94 25.85 -33.86 56.96
CA THR A 94 26.82 -33.18 57.83
C THR A 94 26.18 -32.81 59.17
N ASN A 95 24.93 -32.32 59.15
CA ASN A 95 24.16 -32.03 60.35
C ASN A 95 23.93 -33.29 61.21
N LEU A 96 23.63 -34.42 60.57
CA LEU A 96 23.41 -35.71 61.24
C LEU A 96 24.73 -36.28 61.82
N LEU A 97 25.83 -36.17 61.08
CA LEU A 97 27.18 -36.53 61.54
C LEU A 97 27.60 -35.68 62.75
N ALA A 98 27.37 -34.37 62.70
CA ALA A 98 27.67 -33.45 63.79
C ALA A 98 26.83 -33.76 65.04
N LEU A 99 25.56 -34.11 64.87
CA LEU A 99 24.71 -34.55 65.98
C LEU A 99 25.25 -35.82 66.64
N ASN A 100 25.64 -36.82 65.85
CA ASN A 100 26.24 -38.04 66.38
C ASN A 100 27.55 -37.77 67.13
N ALA A 101 28.39 -36.86 66.61
CA ALA A 101 29.63 -36.44 67.27
C ALA A 101 29.35 -35.71 68.60
N ALA A 102 28.34 -34.84 68.66
CA ALA A 102 27.94 -34.15 69.89
C ALA A 102 27.44 -35.15 70.96
N ILE A 103 26.66 -36.16 70.56
CA ILE A 103 26.21 -37.23 71.44
C ILE A 103 27.41 -38.00 72.02
N GLU A 104 28.37 -38.39 71.18
CA GLU A 104 29.52 -39.17 71.64
C GLU A 104 30.49 -38.32 72.49
N ALA A 105 30.64 -37.03 72.18
CA ALA A 105 31.38 -36.08 73.01
C ALA A 105 30.76 -35.90 74.40
N ALA A 106 29.42 -35.83 74.50
CA ALA A 106 28.74 -35.82 75.79
C ALA A 106 28.96 -37.12 76.58
N ARG A 107 29.05 -38.25 75.88
CA ARG A 107 29.30 -39.57 76.46
C ARG A 107 30.71 -39.72 77.06
N ALA A 108 31.70 -39.03 76.49
CA ALA A 108 33.08 -38.98 76.98
C ALA A 108 33.29 -38.05 78.19
N GLY A 109 32.27 -37.31 78.64
CA GLY A 109 32.32 -36.44 79.81
C GLY A 109 33.32 -35.29 79.65
N GLU A 110 34.14 -35.04 80.67
CA GLU A 110 35.13 -33.94 80.68
C GLU A 110 36.17 -34.06 79.56
N HIS A 111 36.53 -35.28 79.14
CA HIS A 111 37.47 -35.51 78.02
C HIS A 111 36.88 -35.14 76.65
N GLY A 112 35.55 -35.03 76.53
CA GLY A 112 34.83 -34.73 75.28
C GLY A 112 34.51 -33.26 75.06
N ARG A 113 34.76 -32.35 76.02
CA ARG A 113 34.34 -30.93 75.93
C ARG A 113 34.83 -30.21 74.67
N GLY A 114 36.09 -30.43 74.28
CA GLY A 114 36.65 -29.82 73.05
C GLY A 114 35.95 -30.32 71.79
N PHE A 115 35.63 -31.63 71.73
CA PHE A 115 34.89 -32.22 70.60
C PHE A 115 33.43 -31.76 70.55
N ALA A 116 32.79 -31.55 71.70
CA ALA A 116 31.41 -31.06 71.75
C ALA A 116 31.28 -29.67 71.12
N VAL A 117 32.21 -28.75 71.40
CA VAL A 117 32.23 -27.40 70.80
C VAL A 117 32.40 -27.46 69.28
N VAL A 118 33.30 -28.30 68.80
CA VAL A 118 33.50 -28.48 67.35
C VAL A 118 32.25 -29.09 66.70
N ALA A 119 31.62 -30.07 67.33
CA ALA A 119 30.40 -30.70 66.83
C ALA A 119 29.25 -29.68 66.72
N ASP A 120 29.06 -28.81 67.72
CA ASP A 120 28.03 -27.76 67.67
C ASP A 120 28.32 -26.71 66.57
N GLU A 121 29.59 -26.33 66.37
CA GLU A 121 29.97 -25.40 65.30
C GLU A 121 29.73 -26.00 63.90
N VAL A 122 30.09 -27.28 63.69
CA VAL A 122 29.81 -27.99 62.44
C VAL A 122 28.31 -28.10 62.21
N ARG A 123 27.51 -28.36 63.27
CA ARG A 123 26.05 -28.42 63.19
C ARG A 123 25.45 -27.05 62.81
N SER A 124 25.96 -25.98 63.40
CA SER A 124 25.57 -24.60 63.07
C SER A 124 25.87 -24.28 61.59
N LEU A 125 27.06 -24.65 61.11
CA LEU A 125 27.47 -24.44 59.72
C LEU A 125 26.62 -25.25 58.72
N ALA A 126 26.27 -26.49 59.07
CA ALA A 126 25.38 -27.33 58.28
C ALA A 126 23.97 -26.73 58.17
N ASN A 127 23.38 -26.26 59.27
CA ASN A 127 22.08 -25.57 59.27
C ASN A 127 22.11 -24.28 58.44
N ARG A 128 23.18 -23.46 58.58
CA ARG A 128 23.36 -22.25 57.76
C ARG A 128 23.45 -22.59 56.27
N THR A 129 24.14 -23.67 55.93
CA THR A 129 24.24 -24.15 54.54
C THR A 129 22.87 -24.55 54.00
N GLN A 130 22.06 -25.29 54.78
CA GLN A 130 20.70 -25.67 54.38
C GLN A 130 19.80 -24.45 54.13
N LEU A 131 19.85 -23.45 55.02
CA LEU A 131 19.10 -22.20 54.85
C LEU A 131 19.50 -21.48 53.56
N SER A 132 20.80 -21.33 53.29
CA SER A 132 21.27 -20.72 52.05
C SER A 132 20.88 -21.53 50.80
N THR A 133 20.93 -22.87 50.84
CA THR A 133 20.45 -23.69 49.71
C THR A 133 18.95 -23.50 49.46
N GLN A 134 18.14 -23.34 50.50
CA GLN A 134 16.71 -23.08 50.36
C GLN A 134 16.43 -21.71 49.73
N GLU A 135 17.18 -20.68 50.13
CA GLU A 135 17.11 -19.36 49.50
C GLU A 135 17.49 -19.41 48.02
N ILE A 136 18.57 -20.13 47.68
CA ILE A 136 18.97 -20.32 46.28
C ILE A 136 17.90 -21.08 45.49
N GLN A 137 17.31 -22.13 46.05
CA GLN A 137 16.24 -22.88 45.40
C GLN A 137 15.03 -21.99 45.08
N ASN A 138 14.64 -21.10 46.00
CA ASN A 138 13.57 -20.12 45.77
C ASN A 138 13.92 -19.13 44.64
N MET A 139 15.18 -18.67 44.58
CA MET A 139 15.66 -17.80 43.50
C MET A 139 15.65 -18.52 42.14
N ILE A 140 16.05 -19.79 42.09
CA ILE A 140 16.03 -20.61 40.87
C ILE A 140 14.60 -20.86 40.40
N SER A 141 13.67 -21.17 41.31
CA SER A 141 12.25 -21.32 40.96
C SER A 141 11.66 -20.03 40.37
N THR A 142 12.01 -18.88 40.94
CA THR A 142 11.61 -17.56 40.42
C THR A 142 12.21 -17.30 39.03
N LEU A 143 13.48 -17.66 38.84
CA LEU A 143 14.18 -17.55 37.55
C LEU A 143 13.51 -18.42 36.49
N GLN A 144 13.21 -19.69 36.80
CA GLN A 144 12.52 -20.62 35.90
C GLN A 144 11.16 -20.06 35.46
N GLY A 145 10.32 -19.60 36.40
CA GLY A 145 9.03 -18.99 36.06
C GLY A 145 9.16 -17.73 35.19
N GLY A 146 10.19 -16.90 35.45
CA GLY A 146 10.53 -15.75 34.62
C GLY A 146 10.95 -16.14 33.20
N THR A 147 11.77 -17.19 33.06
CA THR A 147 12.20 -17.70 31.75
C THR A 147 11.06 -18.33 30.96
N GLU A 148 10.14 -19.05 31.61
CA GLU A 148 8.98 -19.65 30.95
C GLU A 148 8.02 -18.57 30.41
N THR A 149 7.78 -17.54 31.22
CA THR A 149 7.00 -16.36 30.80
C THR A 149 7.65 -15.65 29.62
N ALA A 150 8.97 -15.45 29.67
CA ALA A 150 9.72 -14.86 28.55
C ALA A 150 9.59 -15.72 27.29
N ALA A 151 9.79 -17.04 27.38
CA ALA A 151 9.67 -17.96 26.25
C ALA A 151 8.26 -17.94 25.63
N GLN A 152 7.19 -17.83 26.44
CA GLN A 152 5.83 -17.68 25.93
C GLN A 152 5.65 -16.37 25.16
N ASN A 153 6.07 -15.23 25.73
CA ASN A 153 5.98 -13.93 25.06
C ASN A 153 6.74 -13.91 23.72
N MET A 154 7.86 -14.63 23.65
CA MET A 154 8.64 -14.78 22.43
C MET A 154 7.93 -15.60 21.36
N ARG A 155 7.27 -16.71 21.75
CA ARG A 155 6.43 -17.51 20.85
C ARG A 155 5.28 -16.68 20.29
N ASP A 156 4.59 -15.92 21.14
CA ASP A 156 3.51 -15.03 20.72
C ASP A 156 4.03 -13.93 19.78
N SER A 157 5.23 -13.40 20.05
CA SER A 157 5.89 -12.41 19.18
C SER A 157 6.24 -12.99 17.80
N CYS A 158 6.69 -14.25 17.73
CA CYS A 158 6.92 -14.93 16.46
C CYS A 158 5.62 -15.08 15.65
N GLU A 159 4.49 -15.39 16.27
CA GLU A 159 3.20 -15.43 15.59
C GLU A 159 2.79 -14.05 15.03
N LEU A 160 2.99 -12.98 15.80
CA LEU A 160 2.72 -11.61 15.35
C LEU A 160 3.59 -11.22 14.17
N VAL A 161 4.88 -11.58 14.19
CA VAL A 161 5.81 -11.36 13.08
C VAL A 161 5.36 -12.10 11.82
N ASN A 162 4.95 -13.37 11.93
CA ASN A 162 4.43 -14.13 10.79
C ASN A 162 3.20 -13.46 10.17
N ARG A 163 2.28 -12.96 11.00
CA ARG A 163 1.11 -12.20 10.53
C ARG A 163 1.51 -10.88 9.87
N ALA A 164 2.53 -10.20 10.40
CA ALA A 164 3.05 -8.98 9.81
C ALA A 164 3.65 -9.25 8.41
N VAL A 165 4.40 -10.35 8.23
CA VAL A 165 4.91 -10.77 6.90
C VAL A 165 3.76 -10.97 5.91
N GLU A 166 2.69 -11.66 6.32
CA GLU A 166 1.52 -11.88 5.46
C GLU A 166 0.84 -10.56 5.08
N GLN A 167 0.65 -9.64 6.03
CA GLN A 167 0.09 -8.32 5.76
C GLN A 167 0.94 -7.50 4.79
N THR A 168 2.27 -7.53 4.94
CA THR A 168 3.18 -6.82 4.04
C THR A 168 3.13 -7.40 2.62
N ARG A 169 3.02 -8.73 2.46
CA ARG A 169 2.79 -9.37 1.15
C ARG A 169 1.47 -8.93 0.50
N ASN A 170 0.39 -8.84 1.30
CA ASN A 170 -0.90 -8.35 0.81
C ASN A 170 -0.82 -6.89 0.37
N ALA A 171 -0.10 -6.04 1.12
CA ALA A 171 0.15 -4.65 0.74
C ALA A 171 0.94 -4.54 -0.57
N GLN A 172 1.99 -5.35 -0.75
CA GLN A 172 2.76 -5.41 -1.99
C GLN A 172 1.89 -5.82 -3.19
N SER A 173 1.02 -6.82 -3.01
CA SER A 173 0.06 -7.22 -4.04
C SER A 173 -0.92 -6.10 -4.39
N ALA A 174 -1.41 -5.36 -3.40
CA ALA A 174 -2.30 -4.21 -3.63
C ALA A 174 -1.59 -3.08 -4.40
N LEU A 175 -0.36 -2.73 -4.02
CA LEU A 175 0.44 -1.74 -4.74
C LEU A 175 0.74 -2.16 -6.17
N SER A 176 1.01 -3.45 -6.41
CA SER A 176 1.19 -3.98 -7.77
C SER A 176 -0.07 -3.82 -8.63
N ARG A 177 -1.26 -4.04 -8.06
CA ARG A 177 -2.53 -3.79 -8.79
C ARG A 177 -2.72 -2.31 -9.07
N ILE A 178 -2.45 -1.44 -8.10
CA ILE A 178 -2.53 0.02 -8.29
C ILE A 178 -1.58 0.46 -9.41
N ASN A 179 -0.35 -0.07 -9.47
CA ASN A 179 0.59 0.25 -10.55
C ASN A 179 0.01 -0.10 -11.94
N GLN A 180 -0.61 -1.28 -12.07
CA GLN A 180 -1.26 -1.71 -13.31
C GLN A 180 -2.39 -0.77 -13.74
N GLU A 181 -3.25 -0.38 -12.79
CA GLU A 181 -4.36 0.57 -13.06
C GLU A 181 -3.83 1.95 -13.46
N VAL A 182 -2.79 2.46 -12.79
CA VAL A 182 -2.15 3.74 -13.13
C VAL A 182 -1.52 3.69 -14.53
N SER A 183 -0.89 2.57 -14.89
CA SER A 183 -0.36 2.35 -16.24
C SER A 183 -1.46 2.35 -17.30
N ALA A 184 -2.60 1.72 -17.01
CA ALA A 184 -3.78 1.73 -17.89
C ALA A 184 -4.35 3.14 -18.07
N ILE A 185 -4.42 3.94 -16.99
CA ILE A 185 -4.85 5.35 -17.06
C ILE A 185 -3.90 6.17 -17.96
N ASN A 186 -2.59 6.00 -17.81
CA ASN A 186 -1.61 6.66 -18.68
C ASN A 186 -1.80 6.30 -20.15
N HIS A 187 -2.04 5.02 -20.45
CA HIS A 187 -2.33 4.57 -21.81
C HIS A 187 -3.61 5.19 -22.36
N MET A 188 -4.68 5.21 -21.56
CA MET A 188 -5.97 5.78 -21.96
C MET A 188 -5.88 7.28 -22.21
N ASN A 189 -5.12 8.02 -21.39
CA ASN A 189 -4.87 9.45 -21.61
C ASN A 189 -4.11 9.71 -22.91
N ALA A 190 -3.14 8.86 -23.26
CA ALA A 190 -2.43 8.96 -24.54
C ALA A 190 -3.38 8.71 -25.73
N GLN A 191 -4.31 7.76 -25.61
CA GLN A 191 -5.34 7.50 -26.62
C GLN A 191 -6.31 8.69 -26.75
N ILE A 192 -6.76 9.27 -25.63
CA ILE A 192 -7.64 10.45 -25.63
C ILE A 192 -6.94 11.62 -26.32
N ALA A 193 -5.68 11.92 -25.98
CA ALA A 193 -4.93 12.99 -26.61
C ALA A 193 -4.79 12.78 -28.13
N SER A 194 -4.49 11.55 -28.57
CA SER A 194 -4.44 11.19 -30.00
C SER A 194 -5.80 11.38 -30.69
N ALA A 195 -6.87 10.90 -30.06
CA ALA A 195 -8.24 11.06 -30.57
C ALA A 195 -8.66 12.53 -30.65
N SER A 196 -8.27 13.36 -29.68
CA SER A 196 -8.51 14.81 -29.70
C SER A 196 -7.78 15.47 -30.87
N VAL A 197 -6.51 15.13 -31.13
CA VAL A 197 -5.78 15.64 -32.31
C VAL A 197 -6.51 15.27 -33.61
N GLN A 198 -6.96 14.02 -33.73
CA GLN A 198 -7.74 13.58 -34.90
C GLN A 198 -9.08 14.32 -35.01
N GLN A 199 -9.82 14.50 -33.91
CA GLN A 199 -11.07 15.25 -33.91
C GLN A 199 -10.88 16.72 -34.29
N SER A 200 -9.76 17.33 -33.89
CA SER A 200 -9.42 18.71 -34.27
C SER A 200 -9.24 18.83 -35.79
N SER A 201 -8.51 17.88 -36.40
CA SER A 201 -8.33 17.84 -37.85
C SER A 201 -9.68 17.67 -38.57
N VAL A 202 -10.55 16.78 -38.08
CA VAL A 202 -11.89 16.60 -38.67
C VAL A 202 -12.74 17.86 -38.51
N ALA A 203 -12.65 18.56 -37.38
CA ALA A 203 -13.36 19.82 -37.17
C ALA A 203 -12.93 20.89 -38.19
N GLU A 204 -11.63 21.01 -38.46
CA GLU A 204 -11.09 21.92 -39.48
C GLU A 204 -11.61 21.56 -40.89
N ASP A 205 -11.60 20.28 -41.27
CA ASP A 205 -12.12 19.83 -42.56
C ASP A 205 -13.62 20.15 -42.72
N VAL A 206 -14.41 19.93 -41.67
CA VAL A 206 -15.85 20.26 -41.70
C VAL A 206 -16.05 21.78 -41.78
N ALA A 207 -15.22 22.58 -41.08
CA ALA A 207 -15.27 24.04 -41.18
C ALA A 207 -15.03 24.52 -42.63
N MET A 208 -14.01 23.97 -43.30
CA MET A 208 -13.72 24.29 -44.71
C MET A 208 -14.85 23.89 -45.65
N ASN A 209 -15.47 22.73 -45.41
CA ASN A 209 -16.63 22.26 -46.18
C ASN A 209 -17.85 23.19 -46.01
N ILE A 210 -18.10 23.68 -44.79
CA ILE A 210 -19.19 24.61 -44.52
C ILE A 210 -18.98 25.97 -45.19
N THR A 211 -17.75 26.49 -45.19
CA THR A 211 -17.42 27.71 -45.96
C THR A 211 -17.68 27.51 -47.45
N SER A 212 -17.30 26.36 -48.01
CA SER A 212 -17.55 26.03 -49.42
C SER A 212 -19.04 25.91 -49.76
N ILE A 213 -19.85 25.35 -48.85
CA ILE A 213 -21.30 25.28 -48.98
C ILE A 213 -21.93 26.67 -48.92
N HIS A 214 -21.47 27.52 -48.00
CA HIS A 214 -21.91 28.90 -47.87
C HIS A 214 -21.69 29.67 -49.18
N ASP A 215 -20.48 29.59 -49.75
CA ASP A 215 -20.15 30.26 -51.01
C ASP A 215 -20.96 29.74 -52.20
N SER A 216 -21.20 28.42 -52.25
CA SER A 216 -22.04 27.80 -53.28
C SER A 216 -23.51 28.23 -53.16
N THR A 217 -23.99 28.39 -51.93
CA THR A 217 -25.35 28.88 -51.64
C THR A 217 -25.50 30.33 -52.07
N LEU A 218 -24.51 31.19 -51.82
CA LEU A 218 -24.49 32.56 -52.31
C LEU A 218 -24.51 32.64 -53.84
N LYS A 219 -23.69 31.82 -54.52
CA LYS A 219 -23.70 31.73 -55.99
C LYS A 219 -25.06 31.28 -56.53
N SER A 220 -25.67 30.28 -55.90
CA SER A 220 -27.00 29.77 -56.28
C SER A 220 -28.11 30.81 -56.07
N ALA A 221 -28.06 31.57 -54.98
CA ALA A 221 -28.99 32.67 -54.72
C ALA A 221 -28.85 33.78 -55.78
N ASN A 222 -27.61 34.17 -56.12
CA ASN A 222 -27.35 35.15 -57.17
C ASN A 222 -27.83 34.65 -58.54
N GLY A 223 -27.57 33.39 -58.88
CA GLY A 223 -28.06 32.78 -60.12
C GLY A 223 -29.59 32.72 -60.19
N SER A 224 -30.24 32.37 -59.08
CA SER A 224 -31.72 32.37 -58.99
C SER A 224 -32.30 33.77 -59.19
N GLN A 225 -31.65 34.80 -58.63
CA GLN A 225 -32.04 36.19 -58.83
C GLN A 225 -31.89 36.61 -60.30
N GLN A 226 -30.80 36.22 -60.96
CA GLN A 226 -30.61 36.46 -62.39
C GLN A 226 -31.68 35.78 -63.25
N VAL A 227 -32.01 34.52 -62.93
CA VAL A 227 -33.08 33.77 -63.62
C VAL A 227 -34.44 34.43 -63.41
N ALA A 228 -34.74 34.92 -62.20
CA ALA A 228 -35.98 35.64 -61.92
C ALA A 228 -36.07 36.93 -62.76
N THR A 229 -35.02 37.74 -62.79
CA THR A 229 -34.95 38.95 -63.63
C THR A 229 -35.10 38.64 -65.12
N ALA A 230 -34.38 37.64 -65.63
CA ALA A 230 -34.50 37.24 -67.03
C ALA A 230 -35.91 36.72 -67.38
N SER A 231 -36.57 36.01 -66.45
CA SER A 231 -37.95 35.55 -66.61
C SER A 231 -38.94 36.71 -66.68
N GLU A 232 -38.72 37.75 -65.89
CA GLU A 232 -39.54 38.97 -65.91
C GLU A 232 -39.37 39.76 -67.22
N GLU A 233 -38.14 39.88 -67.70
CA GLU A 233 -37.84 40.48 -69.02
C GLU A 233 -38.49 39.69 -70.17
N LEU A 234 -38.41 38.35 -70.13
CA LEU A 234 -39.07 37.47 -71.10
C LEU A 234 -40.59 37.63 -71.07
N ALA A 235 -41.21 37.71 -69.90
CA ALA A 235 -42.64 37.94 -69.76
C ALA A 235 -43.05 39.29 -70.36
N GLN A 236 -42.29 40.36 -70.11
CA GLN A 236 -42.52 41.68 -70.72
C GLN A 236 -42.34 41.66 -72.25
N LEU A 237 -41.40 40.88 -72.78
CA LEU A 237 -41.21 40.74 -74.23
C LEU A 237 -42.35 39.97 -74.88
N ALA A 238 -42.80 38.87 -74.25
CA ALA A 238 -43.94 38.07 -74.70
C ALA A 238 -45.24 38.90 -74.73
N ASP A 239 -45.48 39.71 -73.71
CA ASP A 239 -46.62 40.63 -73.67
C ASP A 239 -46.55 41.69 -74.78
N ARG A 240 -45.37 42.29 -75.00
CA ARG A 240 -45.14 43.23 -76.12
C ARG A 240 -45.40 42.58 -77.49
N LEU A 241 -44.95 41.36 -77.70
CA LEU A 241 -45.22 40.60 -78.93
C LEU A 241 -46.72 40.34 -79.10
N THR A 242 -47.41 39.95 -78.02
CA THR A 242 -48.85 39.69 -78.03
C THR A 242 -49.63 40.95 -78.42
N ARG A 243 -49.29 42.11 -77.85
CA ARG A 243 -49.90 43.40 -78.24
C ARG A 243 -49.67 43.75 -79.70
N LYS A 244 -48.45 43.53 -80.22
CA LYS A 244 -48.14 43.76 -81.65
C LYS A 244 -48.97 42.86 -82.56
N VAL A 245 -49.07 41.57 -82.26
CA VAL A 245 -49.89 40.62 -83.04
C VAL A 245 -51.37 40.97 -82.98
N ALA A 246 -51.88 41.40 -81.82
CA ALA A 246 -53.26 41.85 -81.67
C ALA A 246 -53.57 43.09 -82.54
N PHE A 247 -52.64 44.06 -82.61
CA PHE A 247 -52.76 45.22 -83.50
C PHE A 247 -52.90 44.81 -84.97
N PHE A 248 -52.08 43.86 -85.44
CA PHE A 248 -52.16 43.36 -86.82
C PHE A 248 -53.38 42.47 -87.12
N LYS A 249 -54.07 41.94 -86.09
CA LYS A 249 -55.31 41.19 -86.27
C LYS A 249 -56.57 42.06 -86.25
N ALA A 250 -56.46 43.30 -85.77
CA ALA A 250 -57.57 44.23 -85.64
C ALA A 250 -57.67 45.27 -86.78
N GLY A 251 -56.70 45.28 -87.69
CA GLY A 251 -56.74 45.99 -88.98
C GLY A 251 -56.88 45.01 -90.12
#